data_AF-A0A520B558-F1
#
_entry.id   AF-A0A520B558-F1
#
_cell.length_a   1.000
_cell.length_b   1.000
_cell.length_c   1.000
_cell.angle_alpha   90.00
_cell.angle_beta   90.00
_cell.angle_gamma   90.00
#
_symmetry.space_group_name_H-M   'P 1'
#
loop_
_entity.id
_entity.type
_entity.pdbx_description
1 polymer ?
#
loop_
_entity_poly.entity_id
_entity_poly.type
_entity_poly.pdbx_seq_one_letter_code
_entity_poly.pdbx_strand_id
1 'polypeptide(L)'
;MPFKGNWVLYQADPRLLYISMAIVGITTLCLFVRALRAFKIMAIVTLIWSALMAAAVFFKINNYFGSKFFDKMLAKTIHFQWGWVVLLVGVLLLATSVKKVQLDTTKV
;
A
#
# COMPACT_ATOMS: atom_id res chain seq x y z
N MET A 1 -25.19 22.58 -5.93
CA MET A 1 -23.93 22.35 -6.67
C MET A 1 -23.63 20.88 -6.61
N PRO A 2 -23.44 20.16 -7.73
CA PRO A 2 -23.21 18.73 -7.63
C PRO A 2 -21.82 18.53 -7.02
N PHE A 3 -21.76 17.69 -5.99
CA PHE A 3 -20.52 17.14 -5.47
C PHE A 3 -19.83 16.34 -6.58
N LYS A 4 -19.14 17.02 -7.51
CA LYS A 4 -18.10 16.45 -8.37
C LYS A 4 -16.90 16.13 -7.50
N GLY A 5 -17.10 15.28 -6.50
CA GLY A 5 -16.00 14.55 -5.89
C GLY A 5 -15.44 13.68 -7.01
N ASN A 6 -14.20 13.95 -7.41
CA ASN A 6 -13.49 13.09 -8.34
C ASN A 6 -13.27 11.75 -7.63
N TRP A 7 -14.21 10.81 -7.79
CA TRP A 7 -14.18 9.46 -7.22
C TRP A 7 -13.14 8.55 -7.89
N VAL A 8 -12.30 9.10 -8.77
CA VAL A 8 -11.11 8.43 -9.24
C VAL A 8 -10.25 8.10 -8.01
N LEU A 9 -10.20 6.82 -7.65
CA LEU A 9 -9.37 6.32 -6.55
C LEU A 9 -7.88 6.53 -6.85
N TYR A 10 -7.51 6.61 -8.12
CA TYR A 10 -6.12 6.61 -8.58
C TYR A 10 -5.89 7.66 -9.67
N GLN A 11 -5.61 8.91 -9.29
CA GLN A 11 -4.73 9.78 -10.08
C GLN A 11 -3.25 9.56 -9.68
N ALA A 12 -2.94 8.34 -9.27
CA ALA A 12 -1.56 7.91 -9.02
C ALA A 12 -0.88 7.61 -10.35
N ASP A 13 0.47 7.66 -10.39
CA ASP A 13 1.21 7.18 -11.54
C ASP A 13 0.75 5.75 -11.89
N PRO A 14 0.40 5.45 -13.14
CA PRO A 14 0.07 4.09 -13.55
C PRO A 14 1.16 3.10 -13.16
N ARG A 15 2.44 3.53 -13.19
CA ARG A 15 3.59 2.68 -12.84
C ARG A 15 3.58 2.27 -11.37
N LEU A 16 3.39 3.24 -10.46
CA LEU A 16 3.30 2.99 -9.02
C LEU A 16 2.10 2.09 -8.70
N LEU A 17 0.98 2.33 -9.37
CA LEU A 17 -0.24 1.55 -9.20
C LEU A 17 -0.05 0.10 -9.62
N TYR A 18 0.53 -0.16 -10.80
CA TYR A 18 0.75 -1.53 -11.28
C TYR A 18 1.70 -2.31 -10.39
N ILE A 19 2.79 -1.69 -9.90
CA ILE A 19 3.70 -2.34 -8.95
C ILE A 19 2.95 -2.69 -7.67
N SER A 20 2.14 -1.77 -7.15
CA SER A 20 1.36 -1.99 -5.94
C SER A 20 0.34 -3.12 -6.11
N MET A 21 -0.37 -3.14 -7.24
CA MET A 21 -1.31 -4.22 -7.57
C MET A 21 -0.58 -5.57 -7.72
N ALA A 22 0.61 -5.60 -8.30
CA ALA A 22 1.40 -6.83 -8.40
C ALA A 22 1.80 -7.36 -7.03
N ILE A 23 2.30 -6.49 -6.13
CA ILE A 23 2.67 -6.91 -4.77
C ILE A 23 1.44 -7.41 -4.01
N VAL A 24 0.32 -6.66 -4.05
CA VAL A 24 -0.94 -7.08 -3.40
C VAL A 24 -1.49 -8.38 -4.00
N GLY A 25 -1.39 -8.56 -5.32
CA GLY A 25 -1.75 -9.78 -6.02
C GLY A 25 -0.93 -10.99 -5.55
N ILE A 26 0.39 -10.83 -5.40
CA ILE A 26 1.25 -11.89 -4.87
C ILE A 26 0.91 -12.18 -3.40
N THR A 27 0.71 -11.14 -2.58
CA THR A 27 0.33 -11.30 -1.16
C THR A 27 -0.99 -12.07 -1.02
N THR A 28 -2.01 -11.71 -1.80
CA THR A 28 -3.30 -12.40 -1.79
C THR A 28 -3.19 -13.83 -2.32
N LEU A 29 -2.35 -14.09 -3.33
CA LEU A 29 -2.06 -15.44 -3.81
C LEU A 29 -1.40 -16.30 -2.73
N CYS A 30 -0.45 -15.75 -1.96
CA CYS A 30 0.14 -16.46 -0.82
C CYS A 30 -0.90 -16.83 0.26
N LEU A 31 -1.91 -15.97 0.47
CA LEU A 31 -3.04 -16.28 1.36
C LEU A 31 -3.89 -17.41 0.78
N PHE A 32 -4.20 -17.35 -0.51
CA PHE A 32 -5.03 -18.33 -1.21
C PHE A 32 -4.42 -19.74 -1.21
N VAL A 33 -3.12 -19.85 -1.46
CA VAL A 33 -2.36 -21.13 -1.44
C VAL A 33 -2.10 -21.60 0.01
N ARG A 34 -2.62 -20.89 1.03
CA ARG A 34 -2.36 -21.16 2.47
C ARG A 34 -0.88 -21.18 2.83
N ALA A 35 -0.04 -20.48 2.05
CA ALA A 35 1.39 -20.33 2.31
C ALA A 35 1.60 -19.28 3.44
N LEU A 36 1.12 -19.59 4.65
CA LEU A 36 1.01 -18.63 5.77
C LEU A 36 2.35 -17.98 6.16
N ARG A 37 3.49 -18.66 5.99
CA ARG A 37 4.82 -18.08 6.21
C ARG A 37 5.16 -17.03 5.16
N ALA A 38 4.98 -17.35 3.88
CA ALA A 38 5.21 -16.43 2.76
C ALA A 38 4.24 -15.25 2.82
N PHE A 39 2.96 -15.50 3.15
CA PHE A 39 1.97 -14.46 3.35
C PHE A 39 2.39 -13.44 4.41
N LYS A 40 2.90 -13.89 5.56
CA LYS A 40 3.36 -12.96 6.63
C LYS A 40 4.50 -12.07 6.17
N ILE A 41 5.46 -12.63 5.44
CA ILE A 41 6.57 -11.84 4.88
C ILE A 41 6.03 -10.84 3.86
N MET A 42 5.19 -11.30 2.93
CA MET A 42 4.59 -10.47 1.91
C MET A 42 3.68 -9.38 2.49
N ALA A 43 2.98 -9.65 3.59
CA ALA A 43 2.17 -8.66 4.31
C ALA A 43 3.05 -7.53 4.87
N ILE A 44 4.22 -7.86 5.44
CA ILE A 44 5.20 -6.87 5.91
C ILE A 44 5.78 -6.09 4.71
N VAL A 45 6.11 -6.78 3.61
CA VAL A 45 6.60 -6.13 2.38
C VAL A 45 5.57 -5.15 1.82
N THR A 46 4.28 -5.53 1.75
CA THR A 46 3.22 -4.60 1.36
C THR A 46 3.10 -3.41 2.31
N LEU A 47 3.33 -3.61 3.61
CA LEU A 47 3.29 -2.53 4.59
C LEU A 47 4.43 -1.54 4.38
N ILE A 48 5.66 -2.03 4.29
CA ILE A 48 6.84 -1.20 4.04
C ILE A 48 6.70 -0.48 2.69
N TRP A 49 6.27 -1.18 1.64
CA TRP A 49 6.04 -0.59 0.32
C TRP A 49 5.03 0.55 0.38
N SER A 50 3.92 0.35 1.09
CA SER A 50 2.88 1.37 1.23
C SER A 50 3.35 2.58 2.02
N ALA A 51 4.13 2.38 3.07
CA ALA A 51 4.75 3.46 3.83
C ALA A 51 5.77 4.24 3.00
N LEU A 52 6.62 3.56 2.22
CA LEU A 52 7.58 4.20 1.30
C LEU A 52 6.87 5.04 0.24
N MET A 53 5.77 4.52 -0.31
CA MET A 53 4.98 5.23 -1.31
C MET A 53 4.31 6.48 -0.72
N ALA A 54 3.76 6.37 0.50
CA ALA A 54 3.19 7.51 1.22
C ALA A 54 4.26 8.57 1.55
N ALA A 55 5.45 8.14 1.98
CA ALA A 55 6.58 9.04 2.24
C ALA A 55 7.05 9.74 0.95
N ALA A 56 7.18 9.02 -0.17
CA ALA A 56 7.54 9.60 -1.46
C ALA A 56 6.55 10.69 -1.90
N VAL A 57 5.25 10.47 -1.68
CA VAL A 57 4.21 11.47 -1.94
C VAL A 57 4.30 12.66 -1.00
N PHE A 58 4.50 12.41 0.30
CA PHE A 58 4.66 13.47 1.30
C PHE A 58 5.86 14.37 0.98
N PHE A 59 7.00 13.80 0.62
CA PHE A 59 8.19 14.56 0.25
C PHE A 59 7.99 15.36 -1.04
N LYS A 60 7.20 14.85 -2.00
CA LYS A 60 6.83 15.58 -3.22
C LYS A 60 5.96 16.80 -2.89
N ILE A 61 4.89 16.62 -2.11
CA ILE A 61 3.95 17.72 -1.77
C ILE A 61 4.67 18.84 -1.02
N ASN A 62 5.59 18.49 -0.12
CA ASN A 62 6.36 19.46 0.64
C ASN A 62 7.62 19.97 -0.11
N ASN A 63 7.77 19.64 -1.39
CA ASN A 63 8.82 20.14 -2.28
C ASN A 63 10.26 19.96 -1.74
N TYR A 64 10.52 18.88 -0.99
CA TYR A 64 11.85 18.61 -0.42
C TYR A 64 12.86 18.15 -1.47
N PHE A 65 12.39 17.64 -2.60
CA PHE A 65 13.23 17.26 -3.74
C PHE A 65 13.40 18.46 -4.68
N GLY A 66 14.17 19.47 -4.28
CA GLY A 66 14.53 20.64 -5.12
C GLY A 66 15.41 20.31 -6.34
N SER A 67 15.34 19.09 -6.87
CA SER A 67 16.13 18.60 -8.00
C SER A 67 15.23 18.36 -9.22
N LYS A 68 15.59 19.02 -10.33
CA LYS A 68 14.89 18.94 -11.63
C LYS A 68 14.77 17.50 -12.19
N PHE A 69 15.53 16.54 -11.64
CA PHE A 69 15.51 15.13 -12.00
C PHE A 69 14.29 14.42 -11.40
N PHE A 70 14.03 14.59 -10.10
CA PHE A 70 12.86 14.05 -9.44
C PHE A 70 11.58 14.74 -9.91
N ASP A 71 11.65 16.04 -10.19
CA ASP A 71 10.56 16.75 -10.84
C ASP A 71 10.20 16.11 -12.17
N LYS A 72 11.12 15.78 -13.08
CA LYS A 72 10.75 15.17 -14.37
C LYS A 72 10.20 13.74 -14.26
N MET A 73 10.68 12.93 -13.30
CA MET A 73 10.14 11.58 -13.09
C MET A 73 8.80 11.57 -12.36
N LEU A 74 8.51 12.57 -11.52
CA LEU A 74 7.32 12.62 -10.65
C LEU A 74 6.34 13.75 -11.02
N ALA A 75 6.67 14.66 -11.95
CA ALA A 75 5.92 15.91 -12.24
C ALA A 75 4.48 15.68 -12.67
N LYS A 76 4.18 14.57 -13.34
CA LYS A 76 2.83 14.30 -13.86
C LYS A 76 1.88 13.66 -12.83
N THR A 77 2.40 13.38 -11.65
CA THR A 77 1.98 12.16 -10.96
C THR A 77 1.59 12.46 -9.53
N ILE A 78 0.32 12.24 -9.21
CA ILE A 78 -0.25 12.15 -7.85
C ILE A 78 -0.86 13.45 -7.33
N HIS A 79 -2.17 13.54 -7.51
CA HIS A 79 -3.05 14.21 -6.56
C HIS A 79 -3.35 13.26 -5.39
N PHE A 80 -3.34 13.79 -4.17
CA PHE A 80 -3.71 13.06 -2.96
C PHE A 80 -5.23 12.84 -2.98
N GLN A 81 -5.66 11.68 -3.47
CA GLN A 81 -7.06 11.27 -3.49
C GLN A 81 -7.34 10.17 -2.47
N TRP A 82 -8.62 9.84 -2.28
CA TRP A 82 -9.13 8.86 -1.32
C TRP A 82 -8.46 7.47 -1.38
N GLY A 83 -7.88 7.08 -2.52
CA GLY A 83 -7.19 5.81 -2.69
C GLY A 83 -6.04 5.55 -1.71
N TRP A 84 -5.34 6.60 -1.24
CA TRP A 84 -4.26 6.45 -0.26
C TRP A 84 -4.77 5.98 1.11
N VAL A 85 -5.92 6.50 1.54
CA VAL A 85 -6.56 6.08 2.79
C VAL A 85 -7.02 4.63 2.69
N VAL A 86 -7.65 4.26 1.57
CA VAL A 86 -8.10 2.88 1.32
C VAL A 86 -6.92 1.91 1.30
N LEU A 87 -5.80 2.29 0.68
CA LEU A 87 -4.59 1.47 0.61
C LEU A 87 -3.98 1.25 2.01
N LEU A 88 -3.84 2.30 2.82
CA LEU A 88 -3.33 2.20 4.18
C LEU A 88 -4.22 1.32 5.07
N VAL A 89 -5.54 1.49 4.99
CA VAL A 89 -6.49 0.65 5.75
C VAL A 89 -6.42 -0.81 5.29
N GLY A 90 -6.39 -1.07 3.99
CA GLY A 90 -6.30 -2.44 3.46
C GLY A 90 -5.02 -3.16 3.89
N VAL A 91 -3.91 -2.45 3.94
CA VAL A 91 -2.61 -2.99 4.38
C VAL A 91 -2.58 -3.26 5.88
N LEU A 92 -3.19 -2.39 6.69
CA LEU A 92 -3.37 -2.63 8.13
C LEU A 92 -4.20 -3.89 8.40
N LEU A 93 -5.29 -4.06 7.66
CA LEU A 93 -6.12 -5.26 7.74
C LEU A 93 -5.35 -6.52 7.30
N LEU A 94 -4.57 -6.44 6.22
CA LEU A 94 -3.71 -7.55 5.77
C LEU A 94 -2.66 -7.93 6.82
N ALA A 95 -1.99 -6.95 7.43
CA ALA A 95 -0.98 -7.18 8.45
C ALA A 95 -1.56 -7.80 9.72
N THR A 96 -2.79 -7.46 10.08
CA THR A 96 -3.48 -7.97 11.28
C THR A 96 -4.27 -9.26 11.03
N SER A 97 -4.42 -9.68 9.78
CA SER A 97 -5.26 -10.81 9.37
C SER A 97 -4.86 -12.16 9.97
N VAL A 98 -3.58 -12.37 10.30
CA VAL A 98 -3.10 -13.68 10.80
C VAL A 98 -2.71 -13.58 12.27
N LYS A 99 -3.66 -13.91 13.16
CA LYS A 99 -3.38 -14.14 14.58
C LYS A 99 -2.86 -15.55 14.79
N LYS A 100 -1.82 -15.70 15.62
CA LYS A 100 -1.42 -17.01 16.14
C LYS A 100 -2.45 -17.41 17.19
N VAL A 101 -3.27 -18.42 16.92
CA VAL A 101 -4.00 -19.12 17.99
C VAL A 101 -2.94 -19.89 18.78
N GLN A 102 -2.57 -19.39 19.95
CA GLN A 102 -1.81 -20.18 20.91
C GLN A 102 -2.80 -21.13 21.58
N LEU A 103 -2.70 -22.42 21.25
CA LEU A 103 -3.37 -23.45 22.01
C LEU A 103 -2.63 -23.58 23.34
N ASP A 104 -3.19 -22.97 24.39
CA ASP A 104 -2.71 -23.10 25.75
C ASP A 104 -2.93 -24.54 26.22
N THR A 105 -1.97 -25.41 25.89
CA THR A 105 -2.02 -26.85 26.16
C THR A 105 -1.38 -27.14 27.52
N THR A 106 -1.71 -26.33 28.52
CA THR A 106 -1.09 -26.38 29.85
C THR A 106 -2.13 -26.44 30.97
N LYS A 107 -3.14 -27.30 30.81
CA LYS A 107 -4.00 -27.75 31.92
C LYS A 107 -4.43 -29.19 31.66
N VAL A 108 -3.57 -30.15 31.98
CA VAL A 108 -3.93 -31.56 32.21
C VAL A 108 -3.27 -31.99 33.51
#